data_AF-A0AAV5LRD9-F1
#
_entry.id   AF-A0AAV5LRD9-F1
#
_cell.length_a   1.000
_cell.length_b   1.000
_cell.length_c   1.000
_cell.angle_alpha   90.00
_cell.angle_beta   90.00
_cell.angle_gamma   90.00
#
_symmetry.space_group_name_H-M   'P 1'
#
loop_
_entity.id
_entity.type
_entity.pdbx_description
1 polymer ?
#
loop_
_entity_poly.entity_id
_entity_poly.type
_entity_poly.pdbx_seq_one_letter_code
_entity_poly.pdbx_strand_id
1 'polypeptide(L)'
;MSFSFFKPLRPKTPQDVAKTIKDSLMALDTKTVAEVKALEKAMEEVEKNFATMRCMLSGDGEVEPNMDQVLQLAVEICKEDVLDLFINKLPILGWEARKDLVHCWSILLKQKVDSINCCVQYIEKHFELLDFLVVW
;
A
#
# COMPACT_ATOMS: atom_id res chain seq x y z
N MET A 1 -17.86 5.12 32.03
CA MET A 1 -18.38 4.23 30.95
C MET A 1 -17.35 4.25 29.84
N SER A 2 -16.49 3.24 29.78
CA SER A 2 -15.43 3.15 28.76
C SER A 2 -16.02 2.55 27.50
N PHE A 3 -16.04 3.31 26.40
CA PHE A 3 -16.42 2.82 25.08
C PHE A 3 -15.17 2.29 24.37
N SER A 4 -14.74 1.08 24.73
CA SER A 4 -13.74 0.33 23.96
C SER A 4 -14.47 -0.50 22.90
N PHE A 5 -14.73 0.10 21.75
CA PHE A 5 -15.28 -0.58 20.56
C PHE A 5 -14.22 -0.84 19.47
N PHE A 6 -12.95 -0.88 19.82
CA PHE A 6 -11.94 -1.44 18.93
C PHE A 6 -11.94 -2.96 19.11
N LYS A 7 -12.73 -3.64 18.26
CA LYS A 7 -12.48 -5.05 17.96
C LYS A 7 -10.98 -5.17 17.64
N PRO A 8 -10.22 -6.06 18.28
CA PRO A 8 -8.89 -6.37 17.80
C PRO A 8 -9.07 -6.85 16.36
N LEU A 9 -8.70 -6.00 15.40
CA LEU A 9 -8.45 -6.45 14.04
C LEU A 9 -7.49 -7.63 14.22
N ARG A 10 -7.90 -8.82 13.77
CA ARG A 10 -6.96 -9.95 13.66
C ARG A 10 -5.64 -9.39 13.13
N PRO A 11 -4.48 -9.77 13.68
CA PRO A 11 -3.21 -9.33 13.12
C PRO A 11 -3.24 -9.71 11.64
N LYS A 12 -3.39 -8.69 10.78
CA LYS A 12 -3.46 -8.91 9.34
C LYS A 12 -2.07 -9.38 8.96
N THR A 13 -1.99 -10.51 8.27
CA THR A 13 -0.70 -10.97 7.78
C THR A 13 -0.22 -10.02 6.68
N PRO A 14 1.10 -9.90 6.46
CA PRO A 14 1.64 -9.13 5.35
C PRO A 14 1.01 -9.51 3.99
N GLN A 15 0.74 -10.79 3.78
CA GLN A 15 0.03 -11.32 2.61
C GLN A 15 -1.38 -10.75 2.49
N ASP A 16 -2.15 -10.80 3.58
CA ASP A 16 -3.51 -10.27 3.58
C ASP A 16 -3.51 -8.77 3.29
N VAL A 17 -2.54 -8.03 3.83
CA VAL A 17 -2.39 -6.59 3.58
C VAL A 17 -2.10 -6.32 2.11
N ALA A 18 -1.09 -6.98 1.52
CA ALA A 18 -0.74 -6.82 0.11
C ALA A 18 -1.95 -7.12 -0.80
N LYS A 19 -2.63 -8.23 -0.55
CA LYS A 19 -3.80 -8.64 -1.33
C LYS A 19 -4.98 -7.67 -1.19
N THR A 20 -5.28 -7.22 0.03
CA THR A 20 -6.39 -6.29 0.26
C THR A 20 -6.12 -4.95 -0.44
N ILE A 21 -4.87 -4.47 -0.41
CA ILE A 21 -4.45 -3.26 -1.11
C ILE A 21 -4.65 -3.43 -2.61
N LYS A 22 -4.14 -4.53 -3.18
CA LYS A 22 -4.29 -4.87 -4.59
C LYS A 22 -5.75 -4.89 -5.03
N ASP A 23 -6.59 -5.61 -4.30
CA ASP A 23 -8.02 -5.71 -4.59
C ASP A 23 -8.70 -4.32 -4.53
N SER A 24 -8.34 -3.50 -3.54
CA SER A 24 -8.90 -2.13 -3.41
C SER A 24 -8.45 -1.20 -4.54
N LEU A 25 -7.22 -1.31 -5.03
CA LEU A 25 -6.71 -0.53 -6.15
C LEU A 25 -7.32 -0.97 -7.49
N MET A 26 -7.53 -2.27 -7.69
CA MET A 26 -8.24 -2.79 -8.86
C MET A 26 -9.73 -2.43 -8.84
N ALA A 27 -10.34 -2.30 -7.66
CA ALA A 27 -11.70 -1.80 -7.53
C ALA A 27 -11.87 -0.34 -8.00
N LEU A 28 -10.78 0.43 -8.10
CA LEU A 28 -10.81 1.77 -8.69
C LEU A 28 -10.93 1.75 -10.23
N ASP A 29 -10.41 0.71 -10.90
CA ASP A 29 -10.49 0.59 -12.37
C ASP A 29 -11.86 0.15 -12.88
N THR A 30 -12.50 -0.74 -12.11
CA THR A 30 -13.78 -1.34 -12.50
C THR A 30 -14.96 -0.41 -12.30
N LYS A 31 -14.80 0.66 -11.52
CA LYS A 31 -15.86 1.63 -11.23
C LYS A 31 -15.71 2.83 -12.13
N THR A 32 -16.57 2.92 -13.14
CA THR A 32 -16.74 4.14 -13.91
C THR A 32 -17.11 5.31 -12.98
N VAL A 33 -16.53 6.48 -13.25
CA VAL A 33 -16.84 7.79 -12.62
C VAL A 33 -18.36 8.07 -12.53
N ALA A 34 -19.17 7.39 -13.34
CA ALA A 34 -20.63 7.43 -13.34
C ALA A 34 -21.30 7.00 -12.01
N GLU A 35 -20.66 6.20 -11.17
CA GLU A 35 -21.16 5.85 -9.83
C GLU A 35 -20.34 6.53 -8.72
N VAL A 36 -20.46 7.86 -8.63
CA VAL A 36 -19.71 8.71 -7.67
C VAL A 36 -19.68 8.12 -6.25
N LYS A 37 -20.81 7.64 -5.71
CA LYS A 37 -20.86 7.00 -4.38
C LYS A 37 -20.05 5.71 -4.28
N ALA A 38 -20.02 4.89 -5.34
CA ALA A 38 -19.26 3.65 -5.34
C ALA A 38 -17.75 3.92 -5.45
N LEU A 39 -17.38 4.99 -6.17
CA LEU A 39 -16.02 5.49 -6.27
C LEU A 39 -15.53 6.08 -4.93
N GLU A 40 -16.30 6.96 -4.30
CA GLU A 40 -16.00 7.51 -2.97
C GLU A 40 -15.73 6.40 -1.96
N LYS A 41 -16.61 5.39 -1.89
CA LYS A 41 -16.43 4.24 -1.01
C LYS A 41 -15.17 3.43 -1.34
N ALA A 42 -14.82 3.29 -2.62
CA ALA A 42 -13.59 2.60 -3.02
C ALA A 42 -12.35 3.38 -2.60
N MET A 43 -12.37 4.71 -2.72
CA MET A 43 -11.29 5.59 -2.29
C MET A 43 -11.09 5.54 -0.77
N GLU A 44 -12.18 5.56 0.02
CA GLU A 44 -12.11 5.38 1.48
C GLU A 44 -11.50 4.03 1.87
N GLU A 45 -11.84 2.96 1.14
CA GLU A 45 -11.27 1.62 1.37
C GLU A 45 -9.75 1.61 1.10
N VAL A 46 -9.30 2.27 0.03
CA VAL A 46 -7.87 2.41 -0.31
C VAL A 46 -7.13 3.19 0.77
N GLU A 47 -7.67 4.32 1.22
CA GLU A 47 -7.09 5.13 2.30
C GLU A 47 -6.94 4.32 3.59
N LYS A 48 -7.97 3.57 3.96
CA LYS A 48 -7.92 2.69 5.15
C LYS A 48 -6.87 1.59 5.01
N ASN A 49 -6.72 1.02 3.82
CA ASN A 49 -5.70 0.00 3.56
C ASN A 49 -4.28 0.59 3.60
N PHE A 50 -4.09 1.80 3.07
CA PHE A 50 -2.81 2.52 3.18
C PHE A 50 -2.46 2.89 4.61
N ALA A 51 -3.43 3.35 5.40
CA ALA A 51 -3.21 3.59 6.83
C ALA A 51 -2.81 2.30 7.57
N THR A 52 -3.44 1.17 7.22
CA THR A 52 -3.09 -0.15 7.76
C THR A 52 -1.65 -0.54 7.38
N MET A 53 -1.27 -0.37 6.12
CA MET A 53 0.09 -0.62 5.63
C MET A 53 1.10 0.29 6.34
N ARG A 54 0.79 1.58 6.48
CA ARG A 54 1.63 2.55 7.16
C ARG A 54 1.89 2.15 8.61
N CYS A 55 0.84 1.73 9.31
CA CYS A 55 0.95 1.22 10.68
C CYS A 55 1.86 -0.02 10.75
N MET A 56 1.71 -0.98 9.83
CA MET A 56 2.60 -2.15 9.76
C MET A 56 4.06 -1.78 9.48
N LEU A 57 4.30 -0.76 8.64
CA LEU A 57 5.63 -0.34 8.22
C LEU A 57 6.34 0.61 9.20
N SER A 58 5.59 1.49 9.87
CA SER A 58 6.14 2.56 10.72
C SER A 58 5.84 2.38 12.20
N GLY A 59 4.94 1.47 12.56
CA GLY A 59 4.32 1.42 13.88
C GLY A 59 3.23 2.48 14.05
N ASP A 60 2.46 2.38 15.13
CA ASP A 60 1.42 3.34 15.53
C ASP A 60 1.79 4.18 16.76
N GLY A 61 3.06 4.11 17.19
CA GLY A 61 3.59 4.81 18.37
C GLY A 61 3.51 4.00 19.66
N GLU A 62 2.62 3.01 19.73
CA GLU A 62 2.53 2.06 20.86
C GLU A 62 3.18 0.71 20.49
N VAL A 63 3.10 0.32 19.21
CA VAL A 63 3.68 -0.91 18.67
C VAL A 63 4.79 -0.57 17.68
N GLU A 64 6.01 -1.04 17.96
CA GLU A 64 7.13 -0.96 17.02
C GLU A 64 6.91 -1.88 15.81
N PRO A 65 7.33 -1.45 14.59
CA PRO A 65 7.17 -2.26 13.40
C PRO A 65 8.02 -3.54 13.49
N ASN A 66 7.40 -4.68 13.24
CA ASN A 66 8.11 -5.96 13.18
C ASN A 66 8.84 -6.07 11.84
N MET A 67 10.18 -6.06 11.88
CA MET A 67 11.03 -6.12 10.69
C MET A 67 10.77 -7.35 9.81
N ASP A 68 10.47 -8.53 10.37
CA ASP A 68 10.14 -9.71 9.58
C ASP A 68 8.84 -9.52 8.79
N GLN A 69 7.84 -8.88 9.40
CA GLN A 69 6.58 -8.56 8.72
C GLN A 69 6.78 -7.50 7.63
N VAL A 70 7.62 -6.49 7.90
CA VAL A 70 7.97 -5.45 6.92
C VAL A 70 8.67 -6.04 5.71
N LEU A 71 9.65 -6.92 5.93
CA LEU A 71 10.36 -7.63 4.85
C LEU A 71 9.41 -8.52 4.05
N GLN A 72 8.56 -9.28 4.74
CA GLN A 72 7.58 -10.15 4.10
C GLN A 72 6.56 -9.35 3.28
N LEU A 73 6.13 -8.18 3.78
CA LEU A 73 5.22 -7.29 3.06
C LEU A 73 5.88 -6.76 1.78
N ALA A 74 7.15 -6.38 1.84
CA ALA A 74 7.89 -5.91 0.67
C ALA A 74 7.98 -7.00 -0.42
N VAL A 75 8.23 -8.25 -0.04
CA VAL A 75 8.26 -9.39 -0.96
C VAL A 75 6.88 -9.60 -1.61
N GLU A 76 5.81 -9.63 -0.83
CA GLU A 76 4.46 -9.88 -1.36
C GLU A 76 3.97 -8.73 -2.25
N ILE A 77 4.25 -7.47 -1.88
CA ILE A 77 3.94 -6.30 -2.73
C ILE A 77 4.64 -6.39 -4.09
N CYS A 78 5.91 -6.82 -4.12
CA CYS A 78 6.64 -7.01 -5.38
C CYS A 78 6.13 -8.22 -6.16
N LYS A 79 5.76 -9.31 -5.48
CA LYS A 79 5.29 -10.55 -6.11
C LYS A 79 3.88 -10.44 -6.68
N GLU A 80 3.04 -9.60 -6.07
CA GLU A 80 1.68 -9.35 -6.51
C GLU A 80 1.55 -8.17 -7.49
N ASP A 81 2.67 -7.61 -7.96
CA ASP A 81 2.72 -6.46 -8.88
C ASP A 81 1.95 -5.23 -8.35
N VAL A 82 1.92 -5.07 -7.02
CA VAL A 82 1.18 -3.98 -6.36
C VAL A 82 1.90 -2.64 -6.56
N LEU A 83 3.22 -2.67 -6.76
CA LEU A 83 4.02 -1.48 -7.09
C LEU A 83 3.54 -0.82 -8.39
N ASP A 84 3.19 -1.60 -9.41
CA ASP A 84 2.65 -1.07 -10.67
C ASP A 84 1.34 -0.34 -10.43
N LEU A 85 0.46 -0.94 -9.61
CA LEU A 85 -0.82 -0.36 -9.26
C LEU A 85 -0.65 0.95 -8.48
N PHE A 86 0.33 1.04 -7.58
CA PHE A 86 0.63 2.27 -6.86
C PHE A 86 0.92 3.44 -7.79
N ILE A 87 1.72 3.21 -8.82
CA ILE A 87 2.15 4.24 -9.78
C ILE A 87 1.01 4.61 -10.72
N ASN A 88 0.35 3.60 -11.29
CA ASN A 88 -0.76 3.82 -12.22
C ASN A 88 -1.97 4.50 -11.56
N LYS A 89 -2.22 4.23 -10.27
CA LYS A 89 -3.36 4.81 -9.53
C LYS A 89 -3.05 6.11 -8.81
N LEU A 90 -1.76 6.46 -8.66
CA LEU A 90 -1.30 7.70 -8.05
C LEU A 90 -2.08 8.96 -8.48
N PRO A 91 -2.35 9.21 -9.79
CA PRO A 91 -3.06 10.42 -10.22
C PRO A 91 -4.54 10.47 -9.83
N ILE A 92 -5.16 9.32 -9.50
CA ILE A 92 -6.58 9.23 -9.12
C ILE A 92 -6.75 9.37 -7.59
N LEU A 93 -5.72 9.00 -6.83
CA LEU A 93 -5.76 9.03 -5.36
C LEU A 93 -5.85 10.47 -4.81
N GLY A 94 -6.52 10.61 -3.67
CA GLY A 94 -6.57 11.86 -2.90
C GLY A 94 -5.21 12.24 -2.30
N TRP A 95 -5.06 13.50 -1.88
CA TRP A 95 -3.80 14.02 -1.33
C TRP A 95 -3.27 13.21 -0.14
N GLU A 96 -4.13 12.86 0.81
CA GLU A 96 -3.74 12.12 2.01
C GLU A 96 -3.29 10.69 1.65
N ALA A 97 -4.02 10.01 0.78
CA ALA A 97 -3.66 8.70 0.25
C ALA A 97 -2.30 8.71 -0.45
N ARG A 98 -2.00 9.74 -1.26
CA ARG A 98 -0.69 9.91 -1.91
C ARG A 98 0.42 10.07 -0.90
N LYS A 99 0.23 10.91 0.12
CA LYS A 99 1.23 11.14 1.17
C LYS A 99 1.55 9.84 1.91
N ASP A 100 0.52 9.09 2.31
CA ASP A 100 0.70 7.81 2.98
C ASP A 100 1.37 6.78 2.07
N LEU A 101 0.99 6.73 0.80
CA LEU A 101 1.59 5.85 -0.19
C LEU A 101 3.09 6.14 -0.40
N VAL A 102 3.47 7.40 -0.60
CA VAL A 102 4.88 7.82 -0.77
C VAL A 102 5.71 7.50 0.48
N HIS A 103 5.13 7.69 1.67
CA HIS A 103 5.78 7.34 2.93
C HIS A 103 6.02 5.83 3.06
N CYS A 104 4.98 5.02 2.79
CA CYS A 104 5.09 3.56 2.81
C CYS A 104 6.12 3.07 1.78
N TRP A 105 6.07 3.61 0.56
CA TRP A 105 7.00 3.26 -0.50
C TRP A 105 8.45 3.61 -0.13
N SER A 106 8.68 4.78 0.47
CA SER A 106 10.01 5.18 0.94
C SER A 106 10.61 4.20 1.95
N ILE A 107 9.76 3.56 2.77
CA ILE A 107 10.18 2.52 3.72
C ILE A 107 10.45 1.21 2.97
N LEU A 108 9.54 0.79 2.10
CA LEU A 108 9.64 -0.45 1.31
C LEU A 108 10.90 -0.47 0.42
N LEU A 109 11.24 0.64 -0.23
CA LEU A 109 12.45 0.78 -1.07
C LEU A 109 13.76 0.60 -0.29
N LYS A 110 13.74 0.89 1.01
CA LYS A 110 14.92 0.75 1.88
C LYS A 110 15.07 -0.65 2.44
N GLN A 111 14.06 -1.51 2.28
CA GLN A 111 14.09 -2.87 2.82
C GLN A 111 14.98 -3.77 1.96
N LYS A 112 15.93 -4.43 2.64
CA LYS A 112 16.81 -5.44 2.05
C LYS A 112 16.37 -6.82 2.50
N VAL A 113 15.92 -7.63 1.54
CA VAL A 113 15.65 -9.05 1.75
C VAL A 113 16.89 -9.81 1.24
N ASP A 114 17.60 -10.50 2.13
CA ASP A 114 18.83 -11.24 1.79
C ASP A 114 19.90 -10.41 1.05
N SER A 115 20.12 -9.18 1.50
CA SER A 115 21.04 -8.18 0.88
C SER A 115 20.61 -7.64 -0.49
N ILE A 116 19.43 -8.01 -0.97
CA ILE A 116 18.84 -7.56 -2.21
C ILE A 116 17.66 -6.63 -1.90
N ASN A 117 17.58 -5.48 -2.57
CA ASN A 117 16.41 -4.62 -2.50
C ASN A 117 15.36 -5.14 -3.48
N CYS A 118 14.38 -5.92 -3.00
CA CYS A 118 13.33 -6.49 -3.87
C CYS A 118 12.59 -5.42 -4.68
N CYS A 119 12.24 -4.29 -4.06
CA CYS A 119 11.58 -3.18 -4.75
C CYS A 119 12.46 -2.54 -5.82
N VAL A 120 13.78 -2.46 -5.61
CA VAL A 120 14.71 -1.90 -6.61
C VAL A 120 14.86 -2.87 -7.79
N GLN A 121 15.02 -4.16 -7.54
CA GLN A 121 15.03 -5.17 -8.62
C GLN A 121 13.74 -5.20 -9.41
N TYR A 122 12.61 -4.97 -8.74
CA TYR A 122 11.32 -4.84 -9.40
C TYR A 122 11.32 -3.63 -10.34
N ILE A 123 11.72 -2.45 -9.86
CA ILE A 123 11.81 -1.24 -10.69
C ILE A 123 12.80 -1.42 -11.86
N GLU A 124 13.93 -2.09 -11.65
CA GLU A 124 14.90 -2.41 -12.71
C GLU A 124 14.28 -3.26 -13.82
N LYS A 125 13.35 -4.17 -13.48
CA LYS A 125 12.61 -4.98 -14.46
C LYS A 125 11.47 -4.21 -15.14
N HIS A 126 10.91 -3.22 -14.45
CA HIS A 126 9.76 -2.42 -14.90
C HIS A 126 10.16 -0.95 -15.06
N PHE A 127 11.12 -0.67 -15.93
CA PHE A 127 11.69 0.69 -16.10
C PHE A 127 10.65 1.73 -16.53
N GLU A 128 9.60 1.30 -17.24
CA GLU A 128 8.45 2.12 -17.65
C GLU A 128 7.72 2.81 -16.49
N LEU A 129 7.83 2.25 -15.28
CA LEU A 129 7.30 2.84 -14.07
C LEU A 129 8.03 4.13 -13.68
N LEU A 130 9.34 4.21 -13.95
CA LEU A 130 10.13 5.42 -13.72
C LEU A 130 9.70 6.53 -14.67
N ASP A 131 9.41 6.19 -15.92
CA ASP A 131 8.90 7.17 -16.89
C ASP A 131 7.55 7.74 -16.43
N PHE A 132 6.66 6.90 -15.89
CA PHE A 132 5.41 7.36 -15.29
C PHE A 132 5.62 8.29 -14.08
N LEU A 133 6.63 8.03 -13.25
CA LEU A 133 6.94 8.88 -12.09
C LEU A 133 7.56 10.23 -12.49
N VAL A 134 8.31 10.31 -13.59
CA VAL A 134 9.00 11.55 -14.03
C VAL A 134 8.04 12.51 -14.76
N VAL A 135 6.98 11.98 -15.36
CA VAL A 135 6.00 12.77 -16.12
C VAL A 135 5.03 13.54 -15.21
N TRP A 136 4.99 13.23 -13.91
CA TRP A 136 4.09 13.82 -12.91
C TRP A 136 4.84 14.47 -11.75
#